data_AF-A0A9P6E510-F1
#
_entry.id   AF-A0A9P6E510-F1
#
_cell.length_a   1.000
_cell.length_b   1.000
_cell.length_c   1.000
_cell.angle_alpha   90.00
_cell.angle_beta   90.00
_cell.angle_gamma   90.00
#
_symmetry.space_group_name_H-M   'P 1'
#
loop_
_entity.id
_entity.type
_entity.pdbx_description
1 polymer ?
#
loop_
_entity_poly.entity_id
_entity_poly.type
_entity_poly.pdbx_seq_one_letter_code
_entity_poly.pdbx_strand_id
1 'polypeptide(L)'
;MKHGPKAMLVHIFYLTQWFSMNFQLLGRTSEFRTLMRIERQTILPRRLAAIREKLSQEGYSRIANHAPHTFWKTPPVFINREWRDYEWPPIRTKCILSSYHLYVADRKRDFPLAFARYLNNLEAFINSFALPEIRPPTIYFASLEPFASIIKETEGFRVLIDTDFRKRIQDLQSIVNKWRETTDEYLLGLVRESLDESAEESADQGLLSCAGVFFKCGFCNEPVSYPRILVHKCLRSKVVDNSAPATSLDCDNGVKLVDFEAGEDRPPKLKAVSMVTEWEDLTKPYRMGAHAGNEAIFFDTNASRIARKIILATGDDPLKITQEEMSAKNIRLECLQCGQGIPKRKRTLASGTRATYRTALCMNWTRAILHELENHANEGTTNRWRQVDSRKDLDSIHNEEAKATKVKNSVINLDTSLQDAPQIVQISTRSNRR
;
A
#
# COMPACT_ATOMS: atom_id res chain seq x y z
N MET A 1 26.92 73.93 -31.24
CA MET A 1 28.07 73.31 -31.91
C MET A 1 27.56 72.34 -32.97
N LYS A 2 27.72 72.68 -34.25
CA LYS A 2 27.33 71.85 -35.40
C LYS A 2 28.49 70.90 -35.70
N HIS A 3 28.42 69.65 -35.24
CA HIS A 3 29.36 68.64 -35.70
C HIS A 3 29.06 68.33 -37.17
N GLY A 4 29.98 68.72 -38.06
CA GLY A 4 29.86 68.46 -39.49
C GLY A 4 29.85 66.95 -39.80
N PRO A 5 29.29 66.53 -40.94
CA PRO A 5 29.04 65.13 -41.32
C PRO A 5 30.28 64.21 -41.24
N LYS A 6 31.50 64.78 -41.25
CA LYS A 6 32.75 64.04 -41.08
C LYS A 6 32.94 63.46 -39.67
N ALA A 7 32.44 64.12 -38.62
CA ALA A 7 32.56 63.61 -37.24
C ALA A 7 31.65 62.39 -36.98
N MET A 8 30.50 62.34 -37.65
CA MET A 8 29.55 61.22 -37.54
C MET A 8 30.10 59.96 -38.25
N LEU A 9 30.78 60.13 -39.38
CA LEU A 9 31.42 59.01 -40.09
C LEU A 9 32.56 58.37 -39.30
N VAL A 10 33.34 59.16 -38.56
CA VAL A 10 34.40 58.63 -37.69
C VAL A 10 33.81 57.81 -36.54
N HIS A 11 32.73 58.29 -35.91
CA HIS A 11 32.05 57.52 -34.85
C HIS A 11 31.41 56.22 -35.36
N ILE A 12 30.78 56.24 -36.54
CA ILE A 12 30.24 55.03 -37.17
C ILE A 12 31.36 54.04 -37.49
N PHE A 13 32.51 54.51 -37.99
CA PHE A 13 33.66 53.66 -38.28
C PHE A 13 34.19 52.95 -37.01
N TYR A 14 34.40 53.68 -35.91
CA TYR A 14 34.84 53.08 -34.65
C TYR A 14 33.80 52.12 -34.05
N LEU A 15 32.50 52.42 -34.16
CA LEU A 15 31.45 51.50 -33.73
C LEU A 15 31.45 50.22 -34.57
N THR A 16 31.57 50.32 -35.90
CA THR A 16 31.64 49.12 -36.76
C THR A 16 32.90 48.29 -36.51
N GLN A 17 34.04 48.92 -36.22
CA GLN A 17 35.28 48.23 -35.90
C GLN A 17 35.23 47.54 -34.51
N TRP A 18 34.61 48.20 -33.52
CA TRP A 18 34.36 47.64 -32.20
C TRP A 18 33.35 46.48 -32.23
N PHE A 19 32.28 46.61 -33.02
CA PHE A 19 31.33 45.51 -33.25
C PHE A 19 31.99 44.35 -34.00
N SER A 20 32.84 44.60 -35.01
CA SER A 20 33.55 43.53 -35.73
C SER A 20 34.55 42.76 -34.84
N MET A 21 35.27 43.46 -33.95
CA MET A 21 36.16 42.79 -32.98
C MET A 21 35.39 41.96 -31.95
N ASN A 22 34.27 42.48 -31.44
CA ASN A 22 33.43 41.71 -30.51
C ASN A 22 32.69 40.56 -31.21
N PHE A 23 32.31 40.70 -32.48
CA PHE A 23 31.68 39.62 -33.25
C PHE A 23 32.68 38.51 -33.60
N GLN A 24 33.96 38.83 -33.85
CA GLN A 24 35.01 37.81 -33.98
C GLN A 24 35.32 37.12 -32.65
N LEU A 25 35.25 37.83 -31.52
CA LEU A 25 35.33 37.22 -30.19
C LEU A 25 34.10 36.34 -29.86
N LEU A 26 32.91 36.73 -30.33
CA LEU A 26 31.67 35.95 -30.18
C LEU A 26 31.61 34.72 -31.11
N GLY A 27 32.07 34.82 -32.36
CA GLY A 27 32.21 33.67 -33.27
C GLY A 27 33.24 32.65 -32.77
N ARG A 28 34.32 33.13 -32.13
CA ARG A 28 35.24 32.27 -31.38
C ARG A 28 34.59 31.62 -30.17
N THR A 29 33.51 32.17 -29.61
CA THR A 29 32.83 31.50 -28.48
C THR A 29 32.08 30.24 -28.89
N SER A 30 31.56 30.11 -30.12
CA SER A 30 30.92 28.87 -30.55
C SER A 30 31.93 27.77 -30.88
N GLU A 31 33.03 28.13 -31.54
CA GLU A 31 34.14 27.18 -31.80
C GLU A 31 34.84 26.78 -30.51
N PHE A 32 35.12 27.74 -29.62
CA PHE A 32 35.69 27.48 -28.31
C PHE A 32 34.76 26.64 -27.43
N ARG A 33 33.45 26.90 -27.42
CA ARG A 33 32.47 26.03 -26.72
C ARG A 33 32.45 24.62 -27.31
N THR A 34 32.61 24.48 -28.63
CA THR A 34 32.66 23.18 -29.31
C THR A 34 33.95 22.44 -28.94
N LEU A 35 35.11 23.10 -28.99
CA LEU A 35 36.39 22.53 -28.58
C LEU A 35 36.38 22.14 -27.09
N MET A 36 35.92 23.01 -26.20
CA MET A 36 35.76 22.70 -24.78
C MET A 36 34.78 21.55 -24.54
N ARG A 37 33.74 21.39 -25.37
CA ARG A 37 32.82 20.25 -25.29
C ARG A 37 33.50 18.96 -25.74
N ILE A 38 34.26 18.98 -26.84
CA ILE A 38 35.01 17.83 -27.35
C ILE A 38 36.07 17.40 -26.35
N GLU A 39 36.87 18.34 -25.85
CA GLU A 39 37.89 18.10 -24.83
C GLU A 39 37.28 17.54 -23.54
N ARG A 40 36.16 18.11 -23.10
CA ARG A 40 35.41 17.60 -21.95
C ARG A 40 34.88 16.18 -22.19
N GLN A 41 34.47 15.85 -23.42
CA GLN A 41 33.99 14.52 -23.79
C GLN A 41 35.11 13.47 -23.83
N THR A 42 36.36 13.86 -24.04
CA THR A 42 37.50 12.92 -24.10
C THR A 42 38.26 12.82 -22.77
N ILE A 43 38.47 13.93 -22.07
CA ILE A 43 39.25 13.98 -20.82
C ILE A 43 38.46 13.40 -19.65
N LEU A 44 37.17 13.75 -19.50
CA LEU A 44 36.39 13.32 -18.33
C LEU A 44 36.24 11.79 -18.23
N PRO A 45 35.94 11.02 -19.29
CA PRO A 45 35.85 9.56 -19.19
C PRO A 45 37.18 8.91 -18.75
N ARG A 46 38.31 9.41 -19.24
CA ARG A 46 39.65 8.92 -18.85
C ARG A 46 39.94 9.22 -17.39
N ARG A 47 39.68 10.46 -16.94
CA ARG A 47 39.84 10.86 -15.54
C ARG A 47 38.94 10.02 -14.62
N LEU A 48 37.68 9.81 -15.01
CA LEU A 48 36.74 8.97 -14.27
C LEU A 48 37.22 7.52 -14.17
N ALA A 49 37.74 6.95 -15.26
CA ALA A 49 38.29 5.59 -15.25
C ALA A 49 39.47 5.47 -14.28
N ALA A 50 40.42 6.42 -14.31
CA ALA A 50 41.56 6.44 -13.40
C ALA A 50 41.14 6.57 -11.92
N ILE A 51 40.17 7.45 -11.62
CA ILE A 51 39.64 7.61 -10.26
C ILE A 51 38.92 6.34 -9.79
N ARG A 52 38.16 5.67 -10.66
CA ARG A 52 37.51 4.39 -10.34
C ARG A 52 38.52 3.28 -10.08
N GLU A 53 39.58 3.22 -10.86
CA GLU A 53 40.66 2.27 -10.66
C GLU A 53 41.34 2.48 -9.30
N LYS A 54 41.67 3.72 -8.94
CA LYS A 54 42.21 4.05 -7.60
C LYS A 54 41.24 3.67 -6.48
N LEU A 55 39.95 3.99 -6.60
CA LEU A 55 38.93 3.54 -5.64
C LEU A 55 38.87 2.01 -5.53
N SER A 56 38.99 1.30 -6.65
CA SER A 56 39.01 -0.16 -6.68
C SER A 56 40.25 -0.74 -5.99
N GLN A 57 41.43 -0.16 -6.22
CA GLN A 57 42.69 -0.56 -5.57
C GLN A 57 42.63 -0.38 -4.04
N GLU A 58 41.86 0.60 -3.56
CA GLU A 58 41.62 0.80 -2.12
C GLU A 58 40.45 -0.03 -1.55
N GLY A 59 39.87 -0.94 -2.31
CA GLY A 59 38.79 -1.82 -1.86
C GLY A 59 37.37 -1.24 -2.00
N TYR A 60 37.20 -0.09 -2.65
CA TYR A 60 35.91 0.56 -2.90
C TYR A 60 35.32 0.23 -4.28
N SER A 61 35.72 -0.89 -4.88
CA SER A 61 35.30 -1.31 -6.24
C SER A 61 33.78 -1.38 -6.42
N ARG A 62 33.06 -1.91 -5.42
CA ARG A 62 31.58 -1.96 -5.42
C ARG A 62 30.95 -0.57 -5.50
N ILE A 63 31.50 0.39 -4.76
CA ILE A 63 30.97 1.76 -4.68
C ILE A 63 31.28 2.53 -5.97
N ALA A 64 32.50 2.36 -6.50
CA ALA A 64 32.96 3.00 -7.72
C ALA A 64 32.13 2.64 -8.97
N ASN A 65 31.54 1.44 -8.99
CA ASN A 65 30.76 0.92 -10.12
C ASN A 65 29.27 1.26 -10.07
N HIS A 66 28.70 1.58 -8.90
CA HIS A 66 27.24 1.68 -8.74
C HIS A 66 26.62 3.00 -9.24
N ALA A 67 27.35 4.11 -9.20
CA ALA A 67 26.76 5.44 -9.43
C ALA A 67 27.52 6.25 -10.50
N PRO A 68 27.63 5.76 -11.74
CA PRO A 68 28.51 6.34 -12.72
C PRO A 68 28.15 7.77 -13.08
N HIS A 69 26.86 8.14 -13.02
CA HIS A 69 26.30 9.39 -13.54
C HIS A 69 26.14 10.51 -12.49
N THR A 70 26.25 10.20 -11.21
CA THR A 70 26.17 11.17 -10.10
C THR A 70 27.55 11.41 -9.50
N PHE A 71 28.41 10.39 -9.49
CA PHE A 71 29.79 10.52 -9.01
C PHE A 71 30.59 11.56 -9.79
N TRP A 72 30.39 11.66 -11.11
CA TRP A 72 31.09 12.65 -11.95
C TRP A 72 30.71 14.10 -11.66
N LYS A 73 29.62 14.36 -10.93
CA LYS A 73 29.21 15.72 -10.54
C LYS A 73 29.95 16.23 -9.30
N THR A 74 30.71 15.38 -8.63
CA THR A 74 31.51 15.81 -7.48
C THR A 74 32.61 16.76 -7.97
N PRO A 75 32.76 17.96 -7.38
CA PRO A 75 33.72 18.97 -7.87
C PRO A 75 35.16 18.46 -8.09
N PRO A 76 35.72 17.55 -7.28
CA PRO A 76 37.08 17.04 -7.49
C PRO A 76 37.23 16.12 -8.71
N VAL A 77 36.13 15.47 -9.12
CA VAL A 77 36.08 14.56 -10.27
C VAL A 77 35.80 15.35 -11.54
N PHE A 78 34.98 16.41 -11.44
CA PHE A 78 34.56 17.26 -12.54
C PHE A 78 35.60 18.35 -12.90
N ILE A 79 36.84 17.93 -13.20
CA ILE A 79 37.92 18.84 -13.62
C ILE A 79 38.30 18.51 -15.06
N ASN A 80 38.29 19.50 -15.94
CA ASN A 80 38.68 19.37 -17.34
C ASN A 80 40.22 19.34 -17.51
N ARG A 81 40.88 18.39 -16.85
CA ARG A 81 42.31 18.13 -16.98
C ARG A 81 42.63 16.66 -16.72
N GLU A 82 43.70 16.16 -17.33
CA GLU A 82 44.12 14.77 -17.14
C GLU A 82 44.40 14.45 -15.66
N TRP A 83 44.14 13.19 -15.30
CA TRP A 83 44.39 12.67 -13.95
C TRP A 83 45.89 12.60 -13.67
N ARG A 84 46.32 13.02 -12.48
CA ARG A 84 47.69 12.86 -12.01
C ARG A 84 47.67 12.31 -10.60
N ASP A 85 48.52 11.31 -10.31
CA ASP A 85 48.44 10.54 -9.07
C ASP A 85 48.64 11.37 -7.80
N TYR A 86 49.42 12.45 -7.86
CA TYR A 86 49.57 13.38 -6.73
C TYR A 86 48.29 14.15 -6.39
N GLU A 87 47.29 14.16 -7.27
CA GLU A 87 45.97 14.76 -7.03
C GLU A 87 45.09 13.87 -6.16
N TRP A 88 45.47 12.60 -5.94
CA TRP A 88 44.67 11.64 -5.18
C TRP A 88 44.50 12.02 -3.70
N PRO A 89 45.56 12.26 -2.91
CA PRO A 89 45.42 12.51 -1.47
C PRO A 89 44.40 13.61 -1.11
N PRO A 90 44.39 14.80 -1.75
CA PRO A 90 43.45 15.87 -1.37
C PRO A 90 41.99 15.60 -1.76
N ILE A 91 41.74 14.67 -2.70
CA ILE A 91 40.38 14.37 -3.17
C ILE A 91 39.86 13.01 -2.70
N ARG A 92 40.75 12.14 -2.21
CA ARG A 92 40.49 10.77 -1.78
C ARG A 92 39.27 10.68 -0.87
N THR A 93 39.30 11.38 0.25
CA THR A 93 38.22 11.37 1.25
C THR A 93 36.90 11.85 0.66
N LYS A 94 36.92 12.91 -0.15
CA LYS A 94 35.72 13.43 -0.81
C LYS A 94 35.15 12.42 -1.80
N CYS A 95 35.99 11.75 -2.58
CA CYS A 95 35.57 10.73 -3.53
C CYS A 95 34.97 9.52 -2.82
N ILE A 96 35.60 9.02 -1.74
CA ILE A 96 35.09 7.89 -0.95
C ILE A 96 33.73 8.25 -0.33
N LEU A 97 33.63 9.40 0.35
CA LEU A 97 32.39 9.84 0.99
C LEU A 97 31.27 10.04 -0.03
N SER A 98 31.51 10.77 -1.13
CA SER A 98 30.50 11.00 -2.15
C SER A 98 30.05 9.70 -2.82
N SER A 99 30.99 8.80 -3.15
CA SER A 99 30.64 7.49 -3.72
C SER A 99 29.78 6.69 -2.75
N TYR A 100 30.13 6.70 -1.46
CA TYR A 100 29.37 6.02 -0.43
C TYR A 100 27.96 6.59 -0.27
N HIS A 101 27.80 7.91 -0.22
CA HIS A 101 26.47 8.53 -0.14
C HIS A 101 25.58 8.14 -1.32
N LEU A 102 26.14 8.13 -2.54
CA LEU A 102 25.41 7.71 -3.73
C LEU A 102 25.04 6.22 -3.67
N TYR A 103 25.97 5.36 -3.24
CA TYR A 103 25.70 3.95 -3.04
C TYR A 103 24.60 3.71 -2.00
N VAL A 104 24.62 4.45 -0.88
CA VAL A 104 23.56 4.37 0.15
C VAL A 104 22.22 4.86 -0.42
N ALA A 105 22.21 5.98 -1.15
CA ALA A 105 20.99 6.52 -1.74
C ALA A 105 20.39 5.58 -2.79
N ASP A 106 21.21 5.05 -3.69
CA ASP A 106 20.78 4.06 -4.68
C ASP A 106 20.25 2.80 -4.00
N ARG A 107 20.94 2.30 -2.97
CA ARG A 107 20.43 1.16 -2.20
C ARG A 107 19.10 1.46 -1.52
N LYS A 108 18.96 2.60 -0.85
CA LYS A 108 17.69 3.02 -0.22
C LYS A 108 16.55 3.11 -1.24
N ARG A 109 16.83 3.54 -2.48
CA ARG A 109 15.86 3.52 -3.57
C ARG A 109 15.51 2.10 -4.02
N ASP A 110 16.51 1.23 -4.14
CA ASP A 110 16.34 -0.10 -4.70
C ASP A 110 15.81 -1.13 -3.66
N PHE A 111 15.98 -0.87 -2.37
CA PHE A 111 15.52 -1.72 -1.27
C PHE A 111 14.01 -2.00 -1.29
N PRO A 112 13.12 -0.98 -1.36
CA PRO A 112 11.68 -1.20 -1.47
C PRO A 112 11.30 -2.07 -2.67
N LEU A 113 11.96 -1.86 -3.82
CA LEU A 113 11.71 -2.63 -5.04
C LEU A 113 12.15 -4.09 -4.88
N ALA A 114 13.34 -4.31 -4.32
CA ALA A 114 13.83 -5.66 -4.06
C ALA A 114 12.96 -6.38 -3.02
N PHE A 115 12.56 -5.69 -1.96
CA PHE A 115 11.68 -6.22 -0.92
C PHE A 115 10.31 -6.60 -1.50
N ALA A 116 9.70 -5.73 -2.31
CA ALA A 116 8.45 -6.04 -3.00
C ALA A 116 8.57 -7.30 -3.89
N ARG A 117 9.69 -7.45 -4.62
CA ARG A 117 9.96 -8.69 -5.38
C ARG A 117 10.04 -9.92 -4.47
N TYR A 118 10.69 -9.82 -3.32
CA TYR A 118 10.76 -10.93 -2.37
C TYR A 118 9.39 -11.30 -1.81
N LEU A 119 8.55 -10.31 -1.51
CA LEU A 119 7.17 -10.56 -1.07
C LEU A 119 6.36 -11.25 -2.16
N ASN A 120 6.47 -10.81 -3.42
CA ASN A 120 5.77 -11.45 -4.53
C ASN A 120 6.22 -12.91 -4.72
N ASN A 121 7.52 -13.18 -4.62
CA ASN A 121 8.05 -14.54 -4.75
C ASN A 121 7.63 -15.42 -3.56
N LEU A 122 7.65 -14.86 -2.33
CA LEU A 122 7.14 -15.56 -1.16
C LEU A 122 5.63 -15.83 -1.26
N GLU A 123 4.84 -14.88 -1.76
CA GLU A 123 3.41 -15.05 -1.98
C GLU A 123 3.12 -16.16 -3.00
N ALA A 124 3.83 -16.15 -4.13
CA ALA A 124 3.74 -17.21 -5.13
C ALA A 124 4.08 -18.58 -4.53
N PHE A 125 5.15 -18.65 -3.73
CA PHE A 125 5.53 -19.85 -2.99
C PHE A 125 4.42 -20.31 -2.02
N ILE A 126 3.89 -19.42 -1.16
CA ILE A 126 2.82 -19.74 -0.22
C ILE A 126 1.56 -20.22 -0.96
N ASN A 127 1.22 -19.60 -2.10
CA ASN A 127 0.08 -19.97 -2.95
C ASN A 127 0.22 -21.34 -3.60
N SER A 128 1.44 -21.87 -3.72
CA SER A 128 1.68 -23.21 -4.25
C SER A 128 1.32 -24.34 -3.27
N PHE A 129 0.98 -24.02 -2.02
CA PHE A 129 0.63 -24.99 -0.98
C PHE A 129 -0.83 -24.91 -0.54
N ALA A 130 -1.38 -26.06 -0.15
CA ALA A 130 -2.70 -26.17 0.45
C ALA A 130 -2.67 -25.67 1.91
N LEU A 131 -2.69 -24.34 2.08
CA LEU A 131 -2.91 -23.70 3.38
C LEU A 131 -4.40 -23.45 3.61
N PRO A 132 -4.83 -23.27 4.88
CA PRO A 132 -6.18 -22.81 5.19
C PRO A 132 -6.51 -21.51 4.43
N GLU A 133 -7.78 -21.36 4.02
CA GLU A 133 -8.27 -20.18 3.30
C GLU A 133 -8.01 -18.88 4.07
N ILE A 134 -8.21 -18.92 5.39
CA ILE A 134 -7.91 -17.82 6.30
C ILE A 134 -6.50 -18.01 6.87
N ARG A 135 -5.60 -17.16 6.40
CA ARG A 135 -4.18 -17.14 6.72
C ARG A 135 -3.68 -15.68 6.84
N PRO A 136 -2.52 -15.43 7.48
CA PRO A 136 -1.99 -14.08 7.59
C PRO A 136 -1.54 -13.53 6.23
N PRO A 137 -1.39 -12.20 6.09
CA PRO A 137 -0.84 -11.60 4.88
C PRO A 137 0.64 -12.03 4.67
N THR A 138 1.10 -12.09 3.42
CA THR A 138 2.47 -12.52 3.05
C THR A 138 3.56 -11.84 3.87
N ILE A 139 3.37 -10.56 4.16
CA ILE A 139 4.32 -9.76 4.92
C ILE A 139 4.49 -10.19 6.37
N TYR A 140 3.47 -10.81 6.97
CA TYR A 140 3.57 -11.41 8.29
C TYR A 140 4.51 -12.62 8.26
N PHE A 141 4.40 -13.48 7.24
CA PHE A 141 5.36 -14.58 7.03
C PHE A 141 6.77 -14.04 6.84
N ALA A 142 6.94 -13.03 5.98
CA ALA A 142 8.25 -12.41 5.73
C ALA A 142 8.88 -11.82 7.00
N SER A 143 8.07 -11.42 7.98
CA SER A 143 8.53 -10.81 9.24
C SER A 143 8.90 -11.84 10.32
N LEU A 144 8.54 -13.11 10.14
CA LEU A 144 8.80 -14.18 11.08
C LEU A 144 9.93 -15.09 10.63
N GLU A 145 10.61 -15.69 11.60
CA GLU A 145 11.53 -16.78 11.31
C GLU A 145 10.77 -18.02 10.83
N PRO A 146 11.33 -18.80 9.88
CA PRO A 146 12.67 -18.65 9.29
C PRO A 146 12.74 -17.76 8.03
N PHE A 147 11.61 -17.22 7.56
CA PHE A 147 11.55 -16.45 6.32
C PHE A 147 12.26 -15.10 6.43
N ALA A 148 12.19 -14.46 7.59
CA ALA A 148 12.88 -13.21 7.86
C ALA A 148 14.40 -13.36 7.67
N SER A 149 15.02 -14.42 8.18
CA SER A 149 16.45 -14.69 7.96
C SER A 149 16.77 -14.87 6.47
N ILE A 150 15.98 -15.65 5.73
CA ILE A 150 16.19 -15.85 4.28
C ILE A 150 16.22 -14.50 3.55
N ILE A 151 15.26 -13.62 3.84
CA ILE A 151 15.17 -12.31 3.17
C ILE A 151 16.31 -11.38 3.61
N LYS A 152 16.61 -11.32 4.92
CA LYS A 152 17.66 -10.47 5.50
C LYS A 152 19.06 -10.85 5.03
N GLU A 153 19.34 -12.16 4.94
CA GLU A 153 20.65 -12.72 4.58
C GLU A 153 20.88 -12.73 3.05
N THR A 154 19.88 -12.36 2.26
CA THR A 154 20.02 -12.30 0.80
C THR A 154 20.99 -11.20 0.38
N GLU A 155 22.20 -11.60 0.02
CA GLU A 155 23.22 -10.68 -0.47
C GLU A 155 22.86 -10.09 -1.84
N GLY A 156 23.20 -8.80 -2.02
CA GLY A 156 23.31 -8.19 -3.35
C GLY A 156 22.01 -8.12 -4.15
N PHE A 157 20.84 -8.11 -3.50
CA PHE A 157 19.54 -8.10 -4.18
C PHE A 157 19.30 -9.33 -5.09
N ARG A 158 19.95 -10.46 -4.80
CA ARG A 158 19.75 -11.73 -5.53
C ARG A 158 18.25 -12.06 -5.52
N VAL A 159 17.72 -12.45 -6.67
CA VAL A 159 16.34 -12.91 -6.78
C VAL A 159 16.17 -14.19 -5.96
N LEU A 160 15.28 -14.16 -4.97
CA LEU A 160 14.86 -15.34 -4.22
C LEU A 160 13.94 -16.21 -5.07
N ILE A 161 14.19 -17.51 -5.09
CA ILE A 161 13.42 -18.49 -5.87
C ILE A 161 12.79 -19.55 -4.94
N ASP A 162 11.83 -20.32 -5.44
CA ASP A 162 11.08 -21.31 -4.65
C ASP A 162 11.97 -22.29 -3.87
N THR A 163 13.14 -22.65 -4.42
CA THR A 163 14.07 -23.57 -3.75
C THR A 163 14.67 -22.98 -2.48
N ASP A 164 14.75 -21.65 -2.38
CA ASP A 164 15.24 -20.96 -1.18
C ASP A 164 14.25 -21.13 -0.01
N PHE A 165 12.95 -21.11 -0.31
CA PHE A 165 11.88 -21.23 0.69
C PHE A 165 11.46 -22.67 0.99
N ARG A 166 11.64 -23.60 0.03
CA ARG A 166 11.14 -24.98 0.11
C ARG A 166 11.61 -25.74 1.36
N LYS A 167 12.80 -25.43 1.87
CA LYS A 167 13.34 -26.06 3.10
C LYS A 167 12.52 -25.72 4.36
N ARG A 168 11.66 -24.70 4.30
CA ARG A 168 10.89 -24.14 5.42
C ARG A 168 9.38 -24.35 5.29
N ILE A 169 8.97 -25.28 4.43
CA ILE A 169 7.57 -25.59 4.19
C ILE A 169 6.82 -26.02 5.47
N GLN A 170 7.49 -26.78 6.34
CA GLN A 170 6.91 -27.29 7.59
C GLN A 170 6.57 -26.15 8.57
N ASP A 171 7.29 -25.03 8.47
CA ASP A 171 7.08 -23.86 9.32
C ASP A 171 5.80 -23.09 8.96
N LEU A 172 5.32 -23.18 7.71
CA LEU A 172 4.14 -22.43 7.25
C LEU A 172 2.89 -22.74 8.08
N GLN A 173 2.60 -24.03 8.32
CA GLN A 173 1.43 -24.43 9.09
C GLN A 173 1.53 -23.98 10.54
N SER A 174 2.70 -24.13 11.16
CA SER A 174 2.94 -23.68 12.54
C SER A 174 2.75 -22.16 12.67
N ILE A 175 3.27 -21.39 11.71
CA ILE A 175 3.09 -19.93 11.68
C ILE A 175 1.62 -19.54 11.52
N VAL A 176 0.87 -20.20 10.64
CA VAL A 176 -0.57 -19.93 10.44
C VAL A 176 -1.37 -20.22 11.72
N ASN A 177 -1.10 -21.36 12.37
CA ASN A 177 -1.80 -21.75 13.59
C ASN A 177 -1.48 -20.77 14.73
N LYS A 178 -0.21 -20.46 14.96
CA LYS A 178 0.22 -19.50 15.97
C LYS A 178 -0.36 -18.11 15.73
N TRP A 179 -0.38 -17.66 14.48
CA TRP A 179 -1.01 -16.39 14.11
C TRP A 179 -2.50 -16.40 14.45
N ARG A 180 -3.20 -17.48 14.13
CA ARG A 180 -4.62 -17.62 14.41
C ARG A 180 -4.89 -17.64 15.92
N GLU A 181 -4.16 -18.44 16.68
CA GLU A 181 -4.29 -18.52 18.14
C GLU A 181 -4.10 -17.16 18.81
N THR A 182 -3.01 -16.46 18.48
CA THR A 182 -2.71 -15.12 19.03
C THR A 182 -3.75 -14.07 18.61
N THR A 183 -4.29 -14.20 17.40
CA THR A 183 -5.35 -13.32 16.90
C THR A 183 -6.70 -13.59 17.58
N ASP A 184 -7.08 -14.86 17.71
CA ASP A 184 -8.32 -15.27 18.38
C ASP A 184 -8.29 -14.83 19.86
N GLU A 185 -7.15 -15.02 20.55
CA GLU A 185 -6.96 -14.56 21.93
C GLU A 185 -7.13 -13.04 22.06
N TYR A 186 -6.54 -12.26 21.15
CA TYR A 186 -6.72 -10.81 21.13
C TYR A 186 -8.18 -10.40 20.89
N LEU A 187 -8.86 -11.01 19.91
CA LEU A 187 -10.26 -10.70 19.62
C LEU A 187 -11.16 -11.08 20.80
N LEU A 188 -10.91 -12.21 21.46
CA LEU A 188 -11.62 -12.60 22.68
C LEU A 188 -11.39 -11.60 23.81
N GLY A 189 -10.17 -11.07 23.95
CA GLY A 189 -9.87 -9.97 24.86
C GLY A 189 -10.78 -8.76 24.63
N LEU A 190 -10.91 -8.31 23.38
CA LEU A 190 -11.81 -7.21 23.03
C LEU A 190 -13.28 -7.50 23.37
N VAL A 191 -13.73 -8.74 23.19
CA VAL A 191 -15.10 -9.14 23.55
C VAL A 191 -15.27 -9.11 25.07
N ARG A 192 -14.32 -9.66 25.84
CA ARG A 192 -14.37 -9.70 27.32
C ARG A 192 -14.39 -8.29 27.92
N GLU A 193 -13.49 -7.41 27.45
CA GLU A 193 -13.44 -6.01 27.87
C GLU A 193 -14.74 -5.24 27.62
N SER A 194 -15.55 -5.69 26.66
CA SER A 194 -16.78 -5.02 26.26
C SER A 194 -18.04 -5.65 26.84
N LEU A 195 -17.94 -6.80 27.51
CA LEU A 195 -19.06 -7.47 28.16
C LEU A 195 -19.08 -7.11 29.65
N ASP A 196 -20.28 -6.92 30.21
CA ASP A 196 -20.43 -6.71 31.65
C ASP A 196 -19.89 -7.92 32.44
N GLU A 197 -19.36 -7.69 33.64
CA GLU A 197 -18.64 -8.67 34.49
C GLU A 197 -19.34 -10.04 34.63
N SER A 198 -20.67 -10.08 34.51
CA SER A 198 -21.44 -11.33 34.59
C SER A 198 -21.23 -12.31 33.44
N ALA A 199 -20.55 -11.92 32.35
CA ALA A 199 -20.33 -12.77 31.17
C ALA A 199 -18.91 -13.35 31.04
N GLU A 200 -18.00 -13.04 31.98
CA GLU A 200 -16.59 -13.46 31.90
C GLU A 200 -16.39 -14.98 31.97
N GLU A 201 -17.22 -15.71 32.71
CA GLU A 201 -17.05 -17.15 32.94
C GLU A 201 -17.31 -18.06 31.72
N SER A 202 -17.84 -17.53 30.60
CA SER A 202 -18.22 -18.34 29.42
C SER A 202 -17.56 -17.94 28.10
N ALA A 203 -16.53 -17.09 28.13
CA ALA A 203 -15.86 -16.61 26.93
C ALA A 203 -14.91 -17.66 26.31
N ASP A 204 -15.51 -18.75 25.82
CA ASP A 204 -14.85 -19.79 25.03
C ASP A 204 -14.56 -19.31 23.60
N GLN A 205 -13.67 -19.99 22.89
CA GLN A 205 -13.34 -19.68 21.48
C GLN A 205 -14.57 -19.72 20.56
N GLY A 206 -15.62 -20.49 20.93
CA GLY A 206 -16.90 -20.51 20.25
C GLY A 206 -17.61 -19.15 20.19
N LEU A 207 -17.35 -18.25 21.16
CA LEU A 207 -17.98 -16.94 21.23
C LEU A 207 -17.66 -16.06 20.02
N LEU A 208 -16.46 -16.16 19.45
CA LEU A 208 -16.10 -15.42 18.24
C LEU A 208 -17.01 -15.78 17.06
N SER A 209 -17.39 -17.05 16.95
CA SER A 209 -18.23 -17.55 15.85
C SER A 209 -19.72 -17.19 15.99
N CYS A 210 -20.14 -16.70 17.15
CA CYS A 210 -21.52 -16.33 17.41
C CYS A 210 -22.00 -15.20 16.49
N ALA A 211 -23.26 -15.27 16.08
CA ALA A 211 -23.90 -14.27 15.23
C ALA A 211 -24.09 -12.91 15.92
N GLY A 212 -24.03 -12.87 17.25
CA GLY A 212 -24.15 -11.66 18.06
C GLY A 212 -22.84 -10.90 18.30
N VAL A 213 -21.73 -11.31 17.67
CA VAL A 213 -20.39 -10.74 17.88
C VAL A 213 -19.90 -10.07 16.58
N PHE A 214 -19.71 -8.76 16.66
CA PHE A 214 -19.19 -7.93 15.58
C PHE A 214 -18.00 -7.10 16.04
N PHE A 215 -17.05 -6.94 15.14
CA PHE A 215 -15.89 -6.08 15.28
C PHE A 215 -16.03 -4.89 14.34
N LYS A 216 -15.33 -3.80 14.63
CA LYS A 216 -15.26 -2.61 13.80
C LYS A 216 -13.84 -2.42 13.30
N CYS A 217 -13.69 -2.22 11.99
CA CYS A 217 -12.41 -1.85 11.41
C CYS A 217 -12.15 -0.35 11.60
N GLY A 218 -11.00 0.03 12.15
CA GLY A 218 -10.62 1.44 12.36
C GLY A 218 -10.46 2.24 11.07
N PHE A 219 -10.26 1.58 9.92
CA PHE A 219 -10.05 2.25 8.63
C PHE A 219 -11.35 2.57 7.89
N CYS A 220 -12.26 1.59 7.74
CA CYS A 220 -13.52 1.79 7.01
C CYS A 220 -14.74 1.97 7.91
N ASN A 221 -14.61 1.76 9.23
CA ASN A 221 -15.70 1.77 10.20
C ASN A 221 -16.83 0.75 9.93
N GLU A 222 -16.65 -0.20 9.01
CA GLU A 222 -17.64 -1.23 8.71
C GLU A 222 -17.71 -2.26 9.86
N PRO A 223 -18.91 -2.71 10.26
CA PRO A 223 -19.08 -3.84 11.17
C PRO A 223 -18.74 -5.14 10.44
N VAL A 224 -17.80 -5.90 10.98
CA VAL A 224 -17.30 -7.14 10.38
C VAL A 224 -17.30 -8.26 11.41
N SER A 225 -17.81 -9.40 10.99
CA SER A 225 -17.98 -10.57 11.83
C SER A 225 -16.77 -11.51 11.75
N TYR A 226 -16.63 -12.43 12.69
CA TYR A 226 -15.61 -13.49 12.61
C TYR A 226 -16.08 -14.62 11.65
N PRO A 227 -15.20 -15.26 10.86
CA PRO A 227 -13.76 -15.00 10.72
C PRO A 227 -13.44 -13.94 9.64
N ARG A 228 -14.45 -13.29 9.06
CA ARG A 228 -14.26 -12.29 7.98
C ARG A 228 -13.35 -11.14 8.38
N ILE A 229 -13.36 -10.75 9.65
CA ILE A 229 -12.46 -9.71 10.16
C ILE A 229 -10.98 -10.07 9.93
N LEU A 230 -10.61 -11.36 9.98
CA LEU A 230 -9.23 -11.83 9.76
C LEU A 230 -8.73 -11.62 8.33
N VAL A 231 -9.66 -11.50 7.37
CA VAL A 231 -9.37 -11.34 5.94
C VAL A 231 -9.88 -10.02 5.38
N HIS A 232 -10.27 -9.09 6.24
CA HIS A 232 -10.82 -7.82 5.82
C HIS A 232 -9.78 -7.03 4.99
N LYS A 233 -10.20 -6.59 3.80
CA LYS A 233 -9.36 -5.85 2.85
C LYS A 233 -8.56 -4.70 3.49
N CYS A 234 -9.14 -3.91 4.39
CA CYS A 234 -8.45 -2.80 5.05
C CYS A 234 -7.28 -3.24 5.94
N LEU A 235 -7.33 -4.47 6.47
CA LEU A 235 -6.27 -5.04 7.32
C LEU A 235 -5.19 -5.76 6.50
N ARG A 236 -5.46 -6.04 5.22
CA ARG A 236 -4.55 -6.75 4.30
C ARG A 236 -3.86 -5.81 3.32
N SER A 237 -4.64 -4.91 2.74
CA SER A 237 -4.17 -3.87 1.86
C SER A 237 -3.85 -2.67 2.73
N LYS A 238 -2.58 -2.47 3.07
CA LYS A 238 -2.18 -1.09 3.35
C LYS A 238 -2.47 -0.31 2.09
N VAL A 239 -3.37 0.66 2.20
CA VAL A 239 -3.24 1.85 1.39
C VAL A 239 -1.91 2.42 1.85
N VAL A 240 -0.83 2.10 1.14
CA VAL A 240 0.32 3.00 1.14
C VAL A 240 -0.32 4.26 0.57
N ASP A 241 -0.72 5.15 1.47
CA ASP A 241 -1.21 6.46 1.11
C ASP A 241 -0.06 7.14 0.38
N ASN A 242 0.00 6.92 -0.93
CA ASN A 242 0.84 7.68 -1.86
C ASN A 242 0.42 9.17 -1.85
N SER A 243 -0.62 9.50 -1.07
CA SER A 243 -1.13 10.82 -0.73
C SER A 243 -0.44 11.46 0.47
N ALA A 244 0.30 10.71 1.30
CA ALA A 244 1.44 11.33 1.95
C ALA A 244 2.27 11.85 0.78
N PRO A 245 2.42 13.17 0.60
CA PRO A 245 3.31 13.65 -0.44
C PRO A 245 4.60 12.87 -0.24
N ALA A 246 5.36 12.66 -1.31
CA ALA A 246 6.78 12.74 -1.07
C ALA A 246 6.97 14.13 -0.45
N THR A 247 6.75 14.30 0.88
CA THR A 247 7.61 15.11 1.71
C THR A 247 8.91 14.61 1.20
N SER A 248 9.49 15.45 0.34
CA SER A 248 10.85 15.41 -0.07
C SER A 248 11.54 14.58 0.98
N LEU A 249 11.97 13.36 0.62
CA LEU A 249 13.08 12.79 1.35
C LEU A 249 14.11 13.90 1.17
N ASP A 250 14.09 14.85 2.10
CA ASP A 250 15.05 15.91 2.21
C ASP A 250 16.27 15.07 2.52
N CYS A 251 16.95 14.69 1.45
CA CYS A 251 18.31 14.22 1.45
C CYS A 251 19.21 15.25 2.18
N ASP A 252 18.66 16.43 2.47
CA ASP A 252 19.18 17.54 3.24
C ASP A 252 18.89 17.48 4.75
N ASN A 253 18.23 16.43 5.26
CA ASN A 253 18.50 15.98 6.62
C ASN A 253 19.93 15.44 6.61
N GLY A 254 20.88 16.38 6.60
CA GLY A 254 22.30 16.14 6.55
C GLY A 254 22.58 14.98 7.47
N VAL A 255 23.01 13.87 6.88
CA VAL A 255 23.77 12.87 7.62
C VAL A 255 24.82 13.70 8.32
N LYS A 256 24.60 14.00 9.62
CA LYS A 256 25.55 14.77 10.41
C LYS A 256 26.82 13.99 10.22
N LEU A 257 27.75 14.56 9.47
CA LEU A 257 29.11 14.09 9.40
C LEU A 257 29.51 14.10 10.86
N VAL A 258 29.51 12.91 11.47
CA VAL A 258 29.95 12.71 12.84
C VAL A 258 31.30 13.39 12.87
N ASP A 259 31.43 14.44 13.69
CA ASP A 259 32.55 15.38 13.62
C ASP A 259 33.85 14.58 13.49
N PHE A 260 34.46 14.67 12.31
CA PHE A 260 35.69 13.96 12.03
C PHE A 260 36.77 14.66 12.84
N GLU A 261 37.18 14.06 13.95
CA GLU A 261 38.39 14.46 14.65
C GLU A 261 39.54 14.37 13.66
N ALA A 262 40.13 15.51 13.32
CA ALA A 262 41.06 15.71 12.20
C ALA A 262 42.44 15.05 12.41
N GLY A 263 42.54 13.98 13.19
CA GLY A 263 43.80 13.38 13.64
C GLY A 263 44.07 11.95 13.20
N GLU A 264 43.07 11.21 12.70
CA GLU A 264 43.28 9.81 12.29
C GLU A 264 43.16 9.63 10.77
N ASP A 265 44.26 9.27 10.11
CA ASP A 265 44.34 8.90 8.69
C ASP A 265 43.54 7.62 8.33
N ARG A 266 42.71 7.12 9.25
CA ARG A 266 41.88 5.94 9.01
C ARG A 266 40.62 6.34 8.24
N PRO A 267 40.31 5.62 7.15
CA PRO A 267 39.05 5.84 6.46
C PRO A 267 37.88 5.62 7.43
N PRO A 268 36.82 6.45 7.36
CA PRO A 268 35.65 6.27 8.22
C PRO A 268 35.11 4.85 8.11
N LYS A 269 34.77 4.26 9.25
CA LYS A 269 34.02 2.99 9.27
C LYS A 269 32.60 3.26 8.77
N LEU A 270 32.42 3.04 7.48
CA LEU A 270 31.13 3.17 6.82
C LEU A 270 30.20 2.06 7.32
N LYS A 271 29.08 2.42 7.96
CA LYS A 271 28.07 1.45 8.41
C LYS A 271 27.39 0.84 7.18
N ALA A 272 27.80 -0.37 6.80
CA ALA A 272 27.25 -1.04 5.63
C ALA A 272 25.71 -1.04 5.64
N VAL A 273 25.10 -0.34 4.68
CA VAL A 273 23.65 -0.37 4.49
C VAL A 273 23.28 -1.73 3.90
N SER A 274 22.60 -2.52 4.72
CA SER A 274 22.18 -3.88 4.42
C SER A 274 20.67 -4.01 4.58
N MET A 275 20.12 -5.11 4.06
CA MET A 275 18.70 -5.42 4.29
C MET A 275 18.40 -5.47 5.78
N VAL A 276 19.34 -5.94 6.62
CA VAL A 276 19.19 -6.01 8.08
C VAL A 276 19.03 -4.62 8.70
N THR A 277 19.84 -3.64 8.28
CA THR A 277 19.78 -2.28 8.86
C THR A 277 18.53 -1.52 8.46
N GLU A 278 18.02 -1.75 7.25
CA GLU A 278 16.80 -1.11 6.75
C GLU A 278 15.56 -1.98 7.01
N TRP A 279 15.73 -3.21 7.51
CA TRP A 279 14.64 -4.18 7.71
C TRP A 279 13.57 -3.60 8.59
N GLU A 280 13.97 -2.91 9.66
CA GLU A 280 13.05 -2.33 10.60
C GLU A 280 12.20 -1.27 9.93
N ASP A 281 12.78 -0.37 9.13
CA ASP A 281 12.03 0.68 8.43
C ASP A 281 11.14 0.11 7.31
N LEU A 282 11.63 -0.86 6.55
CA LEU A 282 10.88 -1.51 5.48
C LEU A 282 9.72 -2.34 6.04
N THR A 283 9.94 -3.02 7.17
CA THR A 283 8.91 -3.83 7.81
C THR A 283 8.07 -3.02 8.78
N LYS A 284 8.48 -1.85 9.29
CA LYS A 284 7.74 -1.07 10.29
C LYS A 284 6.29 -0.79 9.89
N PRO A 285 5.99 -0.39 8.65
CA PRO A 285 4.60 -0.29 8.22
C PRO A 285 3.87 -1.61 8.46
N TYR A 286 4.49 -2.73 8.13
CA TYR A 286 3.84 -4.04 8.11
C TYR A 286 3.99 -4.89 9.37
N ARG A 287 4.92 -4.52 10.27
CA ARG A 287 5.00 -5.04 11.64
C ARG A 287 3.70 -4.73 12.33
N MET A 288 2.96 -3.71 11.89
CA MET A 288 1.53 -3.56 12.13
C MET A 288 0.72 -4.60 11.33
N GLY A 289 0.89 -5.89 11.63
CA GLY A 289 -0.08 -6.92 11.25
C GLY A 289 -1.49 -6.54 11.71
N ALA A 290 -2.50 -7.36 11.41
CA ALA A 290 -3.91 -7.09 11.71
C ALA A 290 -4.20 -6.59 13.16
N HIS A 291 -3.29 -6.84 14.11
CA HIS A 291 -3.37 -6.42 15.52
C HIS A 291 -2.14 -5.66 16.03
N ALA A 292 -1.07 -5.49 15.26
CA ALA A 292 0.16 -4.96 15.83
C ALA A 292 0.11 -3.42 15.89
N GLY A 293 -0.27 -2.96 17.07
CA GLY A 293 -0.68 -1.59 17.35
C GLY A 293 -1.98 -1.53 18.14
N ASN A 294 -2.74 -2.64 18.26
CA ASN A 294 -4.01 -2.76 18.99
C ASN A 294 -5.12 -1.75 18.60
N GLU A 295 -4.89 -0.90 17.60
CA GLU A 295 -5.75 0.25 17.26
C GLU A 295 -6.50 0.07 15.93
N ALA A 296 -6.32 -1.04 15.22
CA ALA A 296 -6.95 -1.25 13.92
C ALA A 296 -8.31 -1.95 13.99
N ILE A 297 -8.56 -2.69 15.08
CA ILE A 297 -9.77 -3.50 15.28
C ILE A 297 -10.31 -3.21 16.66
N PHE A 298 -11.61 -2.95 16.72
CA PHE A 298 -12.33 -2.69 17.96
C PHE A 298 -13.52 -3.63 18.07
N PHE A 299 -13.99 -3.90 19.27
CA PHE A 299 -15.31 -4.52 19.43
C PHE A 299 -16.38 -3.51 19.02
N ASP A 300 -17.31 -3.90 18.15
CA ASP A 300 -18.43 -3.04 17.77
C ASP A 300 -19.59 -3.26 18.74
N THR A 301 -19.58 -2.52 19.85
CA THR A 301 -20.63 -2.61 20.88
C THR A 301 -22.01 -2.32 20.30
N ASN A 302 -22.13 -1.40 19.34
CA ASN A 302 -23.43 -1.03 18.78
C ASN A 302 -23.96 -2.11 17.84
N ALA A 303 -23.14 -2.56 16.88
CA ALA A 303 -23.52 -3.62 15.95
C ALA A 303 -23.79 -4.94 16.69
N SER A 304 -22.96 -5.31 17.67
CA SER A 304 -23.15 -6.51 18.48
C SER A 304 -24.44 -6.45 19.30
N ARG A 305 -24.74 -5.32 19.94
CA ARG A 305 -26.01 -5.11 20.67
C ARG A 305 -27.23 -5.20 19.75
N ILE A 306 -27.16 -4.61 18.58
CA ILE A 306 -28.22 -4.68 17.56
C ILE A 306 -28.42 -6.13 17.09
N ALA A 307 -27.34 -6.82 16.76
CA ALA A 307 -27.37 -8.23 16.34
C ALA A 307 -28.01 -9.11 17.42
N ARG A 308 -27.62 -8.93 18.69
CA ARG A 308 -28.21 -9.64 19.83
C ARG A 308 -29.72 -9.45 19.91
N LYS A 309 -30.22 -8.21 19.78
CA LYS A 309 -31.67 -7.92 19.78
C LYS A 309 -32.39 -8.61 18.62
N ILE A 310 -31.79 -8.58 17.43
CA ILE A 310 -32.35 -9.20 16.24
C ILE A 310 -32.43 -10.72 16.40
N ILE A 311 -31.37 -11.36 16.91
CA ILE A 311 -31.33 -12.81 17.15
C ILE A 311 -32.31 -13.21 18.26
N LEU A 312 -32.43 -12.42 19.34
CA LEU A 312 -33.43 -12.67 20.37
C LEU A 312 -34.87 -12.61 19.81
N ALA A 313 -35.12 -11.72 18.84
CA ALA A 313 -36.41 -11.64 18.17
C ALA A 313 -36.75 -12.87 17.31
N THR A 314 -35.77 -13.75 17.05
CA THR A 314 -35.95 -15.01 16.31
C THR A 314 -36.11 -16.21 17.26
N GLY A 315 -36.08 -15.96 18.57
CA GLY A 315 -36.15 -16.99 19.59
C GLY A 315 -34.82 -17.72 19.84
N ASP A 316 -33.72 -17.23 19.29
CA ASP A 316 -32.40 -17.84 19.43
C ASP A 316 -31.54 -17.12 20.48
N ASP A 317 -30.59 -17.85 21.07
CA ASP A 317 -29.61 -17.32 22.01
C ASP A 317 -28.42 -16.70 21.23
N PRO A 318 -28.22 -15.37 21.28
CA PRO A 318 -27.17 -14.72 20.50
C PRO A 318 -25.74 -15.04 20.96
N LEU A 319 -25.58 -15.67 22.12
CA LEU A 319 -24.30 -16.14 22.64
C LEU A 319 -23.98 -17.59 22.26
N LYS A 320 -24.91 -18.28 21.59
CA LYS A 320 -24.74 -19.69 21.19
C LYS A 320 -24.86 -19.89 19.69
N ILE A 321 -25.80 -19.19 19.05
CA ILE A 321 -26.04 -19.39 17.63
C ILE A 321 -24.91 -18.78 16.80
N THR A 322 -24.34 -19.59 15.90
CA THR A 322 -23.28 -19.14 14.99
C THR A 322 -23.85 -18.36 13.81
N GLN A 323 -22.98 -17.61 13.13
CA GLN A 323 -23.38 -16.88 11.91
C GLN A 323 -23.81 -17.81 10.77
N GLU A 324 -23.16 -18.98 10.67
CA GLU A 324 -23.46 -19.99 9.68
C GLU A 324 -24.84 -20.59 9.93
N GLU A 325 -25.15 -20.95 11.18
CA GLU A 325 -26.48 -21.43 11.58
C GLU A 325 -27.57 -20.38 11.33
N MET A 326 -27.34 -19.11 11.72
CA MET A 326 -28.30 -18.03 11.44
C MET A 326 -28.55 -17.82 9.94
N SER A 327 -27.49 -17.93 9.14
CA SER A 327 -27.60 -17.80 7.67
C SER A 327 -28.31 -19.01 7.06
N ALA A 328 -28.05 -20.21 7.56
CA ALA A 328 -28.68 -21.46 7.11
C ALA A 328 -30.18 -21.49 7.42
N LYS A 329 -30.61 -20.92 8.55
CA LYS A 329 -32.05 -20.78 8.89
C LYS A 329 -32.82 -19.93 7.90
N ASN A 330 -32.15 -19.05 7.15
CA ASN A 330 -32.74 -18.19 6.12
C ASN A 330 -33.98 -17.41 6.60
N ILE A 331 -33.98 -17.00 7.86
CA ILE A 331 -35.08 -16.25 8.46
C ILE A 331 -35.31 -14.89 7.76
N ARG A 332 -36.55 -14.41 7.81
CA ARG A 332 -36.92 -13.06 7.39
C ARG A 332 -37.47 -12.29 8.55
N LEU A 333 -37.02 -11.05 8.66
CA LEU A 333 -37.36 -10.12 9.72
C LEU A 333 -37.99 -8.89 9.08
N GLU A 334 -39.00 -8.36 9.75
CA GLU A 334 -39.60 -7.07 9.40
C GLU A 334 -39.32 -6.03 10.49
N CYS A 335 -39.02 -4.81 10.05
CA CYS A 335 -38.93 -3.65 10.93
C CYS A 335 -40.33 -3.07 11.17
N LEU A 336 -40.81 -3.22 12.40
CA LEU A 336 -42.14 -2.75 12.84
C LEU A 336 -42.27 -1.22 12.77
N GLN A 337 -41.17 -0.48 12.92
CA GLN A 337 -41.18 0.98 12.89
C GLN A 337 -41.30 1.53 11.47
N CYS A 338 -40.44 1.09 10.55
CA CYS A 338 -40.54 1.49 9.15
C CYS A 338 -41.85 1.01 8.50
N GLY A 339 -42.44 -0.08 9.00
CA GLY A 339 -43.73 -0.58 8.54
C GLY A 339 -44.95 0.29 8.89
N GLN A 340 -44.85 1.21 9.87
CA GLN A 340 -45.99 2.00 10.33
C GLN A 340 -46.37 3.15 9.37
N GLY A 341 -45.41 3.71 8.64
CA GLY A 341 -45.60 4.86 7.74
C GLY A 341 -45.92 4.51 6.29
N ILE A 342 -45.77 3.24 5.88
CA ILE A 342 -45.96 2.85 4.47
C ILE A 342 -47.47 2.75 4.18
N PRO A 343 -48.03 3.59 3.28
CA PRO A 343 -49.45 3.51 2.94
C PRO A 343 -49.77 2.13 2.38
N LYS A 344 -50.86 1.53 2.88
CA LYS A 344 -51.31 0.20 2.43
C LYS A 344 -51.54 0.26 0.91
N ARG A 345 -50.76 -0.50 0.14
CA ARG A 345 -51.01 -0.65 -1.30
C ARG A 345 -52.30 -1.46 -1.46
N LYS A 346 -53.27 -0.89 -2.17
CA LYS A 346 -54.48 -1.60 -2.58
C LYS A 346 -54.16 -2.36 -3.86
N ARG A 347 -54.22 -3.69 -3.84
CA ARG A 347 -54.16 -4.50 -5.06
C ARG A 347 -55.51 -5.17 -5.25
N THR A 348 -56.05 -5.00 -6.44
CA THR A 348 -57.21 -5.78 -6.89
C THR A 348 -56.71 -7.17 -7.26
N LEU A 349 -57.16 -8.19 -6.53
CA LEU A 349 -56.90 -9.59 -6.87
C LEU A 349 -57.67 -9.96 -8.14
N ALA A 350 -57.27 -11.04 -8.81
CA ALA A 350 -57.99 -11.55 -10.00
C ALA A 350 -59.47 -11.86 -9.73
N SER A 351 -59.84 -12.10 -8.45
CA SER A 351 -61.21 -12.27 -7.97
C SER A 351 -62.02 -10.96 -7.89
N GLY A 352 -61.45 -9.81 -8.25
CA GLY A 352 -62.07 -8.49 -8.08
C GLY A 352 -62.02 -7.95 -6.64
N THR A 353 -61.57 -8.76 -5.66
CA THR A 353 -61.47 -8.37 -4.26
C THR A 353 -60.29 -7.42 -4.04
N ARG A 354 -60.52 -6.26 -3.40
CA ARG A 354 -59.44 -5.34 -3.00
C ARG A 354 -58.78 -5.85 -1.72
N ALA A 355 -57.58 -6.39 -1.84
CA ALA A 355 -56.75 -6.69 -0.69
C ALA A 355 -55.83 -5.49 -0.40
N THR A 356 -55.82 -5.03 0.86
CA THR A 356 -54.80 -4.10 1.35
C THR A 356 -53.70 -4.90 2.02
N TYR A 357 -52.49 -4.87 1.47
CA TYR A 357 -51.32 -5.41 2.15
C TYR A 357 -50.38 -4.28 2.55
N ARG A 358 -49.77 -4.43 3.73
CA ARG A 358 -48.56 -3.66 4.07
C ARG A 358 -47.40 -4.43 3.48
N THR A 359 -46.68 -3.83 2.54
CA THR A 359 -45.33 -4.29 2.22
C THR A 359 -44.43 -3.84 3.37
N ALA A 360 -44.44 -4.60 4.47
CA ALA A 360 -43.43 -4.41 5.50
C ALA A 360 -42.06 -4.66 4.86
N LEU A 361 -41.08 -3.81 5.17
CA LEU A 361 -39.73 -3.99 4.69
C LEU A 361 -39.17 -5.26 5.34
N CYS A 362 -39.18 -6.36 4.59
CA CYS A 362 -38.69 -7.65 5.02
C CYS A 362 -37.26 -7.85 4.51
N MET A 363 -36.40 -8.38 5.36
CA MET A 363 -34.99 -8.59 5.03
C MET A 363 -34.41 -9.77 5.80
N ASN A 364 -33.24 -10.26 5.35
CA ASN A 364 -32.49 -11.25 6.12
C ASN A 364 -31.84 -10.61 7.36
N TRP A 365 -31.32 -11.44 8.27
CA TRP A 365 -30.81 -10.99 9.56
C TRP A 365 -29.59 -10.06 9.45
N THR A 366 -28.69 -10.29 8.49
CA THR A 366 -27.53 -9.41 8.27
C THR A 366 -27.96 -8.05 7.74
N ARG A 367 -28.93 -8.00 6.83
CA ARG A 367 -29.49 -6.75 6.32
C ARG A 367 -30.32 -6.03 7.39
N ALA A 368 -30.96 -6.75 8.30
CA ALA A 368 -31.64 -6.17 9.46
C ALA A 368 -30.67 -5.40 10.36
N ILE A 369 -29.49 -5.97 10.62
CA ILE A 369 -28.44 -5.28 11.40
C ILE A 369 -28.00 -3.98 10.70
N LEU A 370 -27.71 -4.05 9.40
CA LEU A 370 -27.31 -2.86 8.63
C LEU A 370 -28.43 -1.81 8.60
N HIS A 371 -29.68 -2.24 8.40
CA HIS A 371 -30.83 -1.35 8.42
C HIS A 371 -30.97 -0.63 9.77
N GLU A 372 -30.83 -1.35 10.88
CA GLU A 372 -30.90 -0.75 12.22
C GLU A 372 -29.75 0.24 12.43
N LEU A 373 -28.52 -0.11 12.03
CA LEU A 373 -27.36 0.78 12.13
C LEU A 373 -27.55 2.07 11.32
N GLU A 374 -28.09 1.97 10.10
CA GLU A 374 -28.26 3.11 9.20
C GLU A 374 -29.44 4.00 9.57
N ASN A 375 -30.57 3.40 9.98
CA ASN A 375 -31.85 4.12 10.09
C ASN A 375 -32.29 4.36 11.54
N HIS A 376 -31.71 3.65 12.50
CA HIS A 376 -32.26 3.51 13.85
C HIS A 376 -31.24 3.60 14.99
N ALA A 377 -29.96 3.84 14.69
CA ALA A 377 -28.89 3.84 15.70
C ALA A 377 -29.14 4.75 16.91
N ASN A 378 -29.87 5.86 16.73
CA ASN A 378 -30.09 6.89 17.76
C ASN A 378 -31.32 6.66 18.65
N GLU A 379 -32.15 5.67 18.34
CA GLU A 379 -33.46 5.54 18.95
C GLU A 379 -33.46 4.34 19.91
N GLY A 380 -33.32 4.60 21.21
CA GLY A 380 -33.07 3.58 22.25
C GLY A 380 -34.16 2.53 22.50
N THR A 381 -35.12 2.32 21.60
CA THR A 381 -36.21 1.34 21.83
C THR A 381 -35.77 -0.11 21.58
N THR A 382 -36.46 -1.05 22.22
CA THR A 382 -35.98 -2.43 22.41
C THR A 382 -36.68 -3.48 21.54
N ASN A 383 -37.89 -3.23 21.01
CA ASN A 383 -38.70 -4.25 20.31
C ASN A 383 -39.17 -3.80 18.92
N ARG A 384 -38.26 -3.73 17.94
CA ARG A 384 -38.56 -3.30 16.56
C ARG A 384 -38.67 -4.41 15.55
N TRP A 385 -38.17 -5.58 15.91
CA TRP A 385 -37.99 -6.67 14.97
C TRP A 385 -39.03 -7.76 15.25
N ARG A 386 -39.67 -8.22 14.19
CA ARG A 386 -40.57 -9.37 14.23
C ARG A 386 -40.16 -10.36 13.14
N GLN A 387 -40.07 -11.63 13.51
CA GLN A 387 -39.88 -12.71 12.55
C GLN A 387 -41.14 -12.90 11.70
N VAL A 388 -40.95 -13.11 10.40
CA VAL A 388 -42.04 -13.42 9.47
C VAL A 388 -42.32 -14.92 9.53
N ASP A 389 -43.34 -15.31 10.28
CA ASP A 389 -43.69 -16.74 10.46
C ASP A 389 -44.73 -17.24 9.44
N SER A 390 -45.40 -16.32 8.75
CA SER A 390 -46.42 -16.64 7.75
C SER A 390 -45.78 -17.26 6.51
N ARG A 391 -46.05 -18.56 6.27
CA ARG A 391 -45.51 -19.30 5.12
C ARG A 391 -45.80 -18.59 3.79
N LYS A 392 -47.01 -18.07 3.65
CA LYS A 392 -47.45 -17.32 2.46
C LYS A 392 -46.61 -16.07 2.22
N ASP A 393 -46.28 -15.34 3.29
CA ASP A 393 -45.48 -14.11 3.18
C ASP A 393 -44.01 -14.46 2.88
N LEU A 394 -43.48 -15.50 3.51
CA LEU A 394 -42.13 -16.02 3.19
C LEU A 394 -42.00 -16.45 1.73
N ASP A 395 -42.95 -17.23 1.20
CA ASP A 395 -42.93 -17.66 -0.20
C ASP A 395 -43.02 -16.44 -1.15
N SER A 396 -43.80 -15.41 -0.78
CA SER A 396 -43.86 -14.15 -1.53
C SER A 396 -42.52 -13.41 -1.53
N ILE A 397 -41.89 -13.28 -0.36
CA ILE A 397 -40.58 -12.62 -0.19
C ILE A 397 -39.51 -13.35 -1.01
N HIS A 398 -39.43 -14.68 -0.90
CA HIS A 398 -38.45 -15.47 -1.64
C HIS A 398 -38.65 -15.38 -3.16
N ASN A 399 -39.91 -15.33 -3.63
CA ASN A 399 -40.21 -15.11 -5.04
C ASN A 399 -39.76 -13.73 -5.52
N GLU A 400 -39.90 -12.69 -4.70
CA GLU A 400 -39.43 -11.34 -5.02
C GLU A 400 -37.89 -11.26 -5.01
N GLU A 401 -37.23 -11.87 -4.03
CA GLU A 401 -35.77 -11.98 -3.96
C GLU A 401 -35.18 -12.74 -5.15
N ALA A 402 -35.81 -13.84 -5.56
CA ALA A 402 -35.41 -14.61 -6.73
C ALA A 402 -35.52 -13.79 -8.02
N LYS A 403 -36.60 -13.00 -8.17
CA LYS A 403 -36.77 -12.07 -9.30
C LYS A 403 -35.71 -10.99 -9.29
N ALA A 404 -35.46 -10.37 -8.14
CA ALA A 404 -34.42 -9.34 -8.00
C ALA A 404 -33.02 -9.88 -8.33
N THR A 405 -32.72 -11.11 -7.91
CA THR A 405 -31.45 -11.80 -8.19
C THR A 405 -31.29 -12.08 -9.69
N LYS A 406 -32.37 -12.52 -10.37
CA LYS A 406 -32.35 -12.72 -11.82
C LYS A 406 -32.07 -11.43 -12.59
N VAL A 407 -32.66 -10.32 -12.15
CA VAL A 407 -32.39 -8.99 -12.74
C VAL A 407 -30.93 -8.59 -12.49
N LYS A 408 -30.42 -8.72 -11.27
CA LYS A 408 -29.03 -8.36 -10.95
C LYS A 408 -28.03 -9.18 -11.78
N ASN A 409 -28.25 -10.48 -11.92
CA ASN A 409 -27.39 -11.35 -12.73
C ASN A 409 -27.46 -10.99 -14.23
N SER A 410 -28.63 -10.56 -14.73
CA SER A 410 -28.74 -10.08 -16.12
C SER A 410 -27.94 -8.80 -16.36
N VAL A 411 -27.89 -7.88 -15.38
CA VAL A 411 -27.10 -6.64 -15.47
C VAL A 411 -25.60 -6.93 -15.41
N ILE A 412 -25.15 -7.80 -14.51
CA ILE A 412 -23.74 -8.17 -14.42
C ILE A 412 -23.27 -8.83 -15.73
N ASN A 413 -24.07 -9.72 -16.33
CA ASN A 413 -23.72 -10.34 -17.61
C ASN A 413 -23.66 -9.35 -18.78
N LEU A 414 -24.47 -8.28 -18.75
CA LEU A 414 -24.41 -7.19 -19.73
C LEU A 414 -23.10 -6.39 -19.59
N ASP A 415 -22.66 -6.09 -18.36
CA ASP A 415 -21.41 -5.37 -18.12
C ASP A 415 -20.18 -6.21 -18.48
N THR A 416 -20.18 -7.51 -18.17
CA THR A 416 -19.07 -8.41 -18.58
C THR A 416 -19.03 -8.55 -20.10
N SER A 417 -20.19 -8.64 -20.78
CA SER A 417 -20.24 -8.67 -22.25
C SER A 417 -19.76 -7.38 -22.91
N LEU A 418 -19.83 -6.23 -22.23
CA LEU A 418 -19.29 -4.96 -22.72
C LEU A 418 -17.77 -4.87 -22.53
N GLN A 419 -17.20 -5.60 -21.57
CA GLN A 419 -15.75 -5.68 -21.37
C GLN A 419 -15.05 -6.61 -22.38
N ASP A 420 -15.77 -7.60 -22.92
CA ASP A 420 -15.28 -8.52 -23.96
C ASP A 420 -15.50 -8.00 -25.40
N ALA A 421 -16.11 -6.83 -25.57
CA ALA A 421 -16.16 -6.19 -26.88
C ALA A 421 -14.72 -5.87 -27.34
N PRO A 422 -14.31 -6.27 -28.56
CA PRO A 422 -12.96 -6.03 -29.03
C PRO A 422 -12.67 -4.53 -28.96
N GLN A 423 -11.64 -4.16 -28.20
CA GLN A 423 -11.18 -2.78 -28.14
C GLN A 423 -10.86 -2.34 -29.57
N ILE A 424 -11.74 -1.53 -30.15
CA ILE A 424 -11.48 -0.86 -31.41
C ILE A 424 -10.27 0.00 -31.16
N VAL A 425 -9.11 -0.46 -31.62
CA VAL A 425 -7.84 0.25 -31.58
C VAL A 425 -8.08 1.57 -32.29
N GLN A 426 -8.26 2.65 -31.52
CA GLN A 426 -8.23 3.99 -32.07
C GLN A 426 -6.79 4.24 -32.53
N ILE A 427 -6.54 4.00 -33.81
CA ILE A 427 -5.30 4.38 -34.49
C ILE A 427 -5.23 5.91 -34.43
N SER A 428 -4.54 6.42 -33.42
CA SER A 428 -4.16 7.82 -33.31
C SER A 428 -3.15 8.14 -34.41
N THR A 429 -3.64 8.62 -35.55
CA THR A 429 -2.78 9.22 -36.59
C THR A 429 -2.29 10.58 -36.09
N ARG A 430 -1.22 10.58 -35.30
CA ARG A 430 -0.42 11.80 -35.07
C ARG A 430 0.31 12.13 -36.38
N SER A 431 -0.24 13.08 -37.13
CA SER A 431 0.45 13.66 -38.28
C SER A 431 1.66 14.46 -37.79
N ASN A 432 2.86 14.02 -38.16
CA ASN A 432 4.04 14.86 -38.14
C ASN A 432 3.87 15.98 -39.16
N ARG A 433 3.71 17.22 -38.70
CA ARG A 433 3.98 18.40 -39.54
C ARG A 433 5.47 18.73 -39.43
N ARG A 434 6.12 18.77 -40.60
CA ARG A 434 7.43 19.38 -40.84
C ARG A 434 7.35 20.89 -40.65
#